data_AF-A0A800J3M7-F1
#
_entry.id   AF-A0A800J3M7-F1
#
_cell.length_a   1.000
_cell.length_b   1.000
_cell.length_c   1.000
_cell.angle_alpha   90.00
_cell.angle_beta   90.00
_cell.angle_gamma   90.00
#
_symmetry.space_group_name_H-M   'P 1'
#
loop_
_entity.id
_entity.type
_entity.pdbx_description
1 polymer ?
#
loop_
_entity_poly.entity_id
_entity_poly.type
_entity_poly.pdbx_seq_one_letter_code
_entity_poly.pdbx_strand_id
1 'polypeptide(L)'
;MTRRLAAAAALTCAACTSTPPADAPPLTGSYVAEHEVIVYDGTDWTPQPATDQLAVVPRGDSLDVSFVLLHTNAHICEWHGTMGREGDEWVSREVLEYVGERPECAMTLHVSADSLTLGDAGAVCRRAYCGARGTIDGIGFARTTRTADVSWRDGLR
;
A
#
# COMPACT_ATOMS: atom_id res chain seq x y z
N MET A 1 -6.96 -68.85 1.39
CA MET A 1 -6.34 -67.80 0.55
C MET A 1 -7.01 -66.47 0.87
N THR A 2 -6.19 -65.45 1.08
CA THR A 2 -6.34 -64.44 2.14
C THR A 2 -7.06 -63.17 1.66
N ARG A 3 -8.13 -62.76 2.37
CA ARG A 3 -8.82 -61.48 2.18
C ARG A 3 -7.97 -60.34 2.75
N ARG A 4 -7.59 -59.35 1.93
CA ARG A 4 -6.95 -58.09 2.37
C ARG A 4 -8.02 -57.01 2.54
N LEU A 5 -8.24 -56.57 3.77
CA LEU A 5 -8.94 -55.33 4.10
C LEU A 5 -7.95 -54.17 3.92
N ALA A 6 -8.32 -53.17 3.11
CA ALA A 6 -7.61 -51.89 3.04
C ALA A 6 -8.37 -50.87 3.89
N ALA A 7 -7.71 -50.34 4.93
CA ALA A 7 -8.23 -49.26 5.75
C ALA A 7 -8.00 -47.92 5.05
N ALA A 8 -9.07 -47.17 4.82
CA ALA A 8 -9.01 -45.80 4.33
C ALA A 8 -8.74 -44.86 5.52
N ALA A 9 -7.57 -44.22 5.52
CA ALA A 9 -7.24 -43.16 6.47
C ALA A 9 -7.91 -41.85 6.02
N ALA A 10 -8.86 -41.36 6.81
CA ALA A 10 -9.45 -40.04 6.63
C ALA A 10 -8.47 -38.97 7.15
N LEU A 11 -7.93 -38.15 6.24
CA LEU A 11 -7.20 -36.94 6.59
C LEU A 11 -8.20 -35.82 6.91
N THR A 12 -8.28 -35.44 8.18
CA THR A 12 -8.98 -34.24 8.63
C THR A 12 -8.10 -33.02 8.34
N CYS A 13 -8.47 -32.21 7.34
CA CYS A 13 -7.92 -30.87 7.16
C CYS A 13 -8.38 -29.98 8.32
N ALA A 14 -7.51 -29.81 9.32
CA ALA A 14 -7.66 -28.71 10.28
C ALA A 14 -7.36 -27.40 9.54
N ALA A 15 -8.41 -26.69 9.12
CA ALA A 15 -8.29 -25.33 8.65
C ALA A 15 -7.83 -24.45 9.84
N CYS A 16 -6.60 -23.97 9.78
CA CYS A 16 -6.10 -22.95 10.70
C CYS A 16 -6.80 -21.62 10.37
N THR A 17 -7.98 -21.39 10.93
CA THR A 17 -8.54 -20.04 11.03
C THR A 17 -7.68 -19.27 12.02
N SER A 18 -6.62 -18.62 11.55
CA SER A 18 -5.84 -17.69 12.34
C SER A 18 -6.68 -16.42 12.53
N THR A 19 -7.44 -16.36 13.63
CA THR A 19 -7.99 -15.09 14.11
C THR A 19 -6.81 -14.15 14.35
N PRO A 20 -6.75 -12.98 13.69
CA PRO A 20 -5.70 -12.02 13.95
C PRO A 20 -5.69 -11.66 15.44
N PRO A 21 -4.53 -11.49 16.07
CA PRO A 21 -4.46 -11.13 17.49
C PRO A 21 -5.25 -9.85 17.74
N ALA A 22 -6.07 -9.86 18.79
CA ALA A 22 -6.98 -8.77 19.16
C ALA A 22 -6.27 -7.43 19.45
N ASP A 23 -4.94 -7.44 19.58
CA ASP A 23 -4.10 -6.29 19.94
C ASP A 23 -3.37 -5.66 18.75
N ALA A 24 -3.73 -6.01 17.51
CA ALA A 24 -3.16 -5.31 16.35
C ALA A 24 -3.47 -3.80 16.46
N PRO A 25 -2.48 -2.90 16.30
CA PRO A 25 -2.70 -1.46 16.36
C PRO A 25 -3.83 -1.06 15.40
N PRO A 26 -4.70 -0.09 15.74
CA PRO A 26 -5.76 0.32 14.84
C PRO A 26 -5.22 0.65 13.44
N LEU A 27 -5.93 0.24 12.39
CA LEU A 27 -5.53 0.58 11.01
C LEU A 27 -5.73 2.07 10.72
N THR A 28 -6.63 2.74 11.43
CA THR A 28 -6.83 4.19 11.30
C THR A 28 -5.61 4.94 11.80
N GLY A 29 -5.00 5.79 10.99
CA GLY A 29 -3.90 6.66 11.41
C GLY A 29 -3.06 7.16 10.25
N SER A 30 -2.01 7.91 10.59
CA SER A 30 -0.93 8.24 9.67
C SER A 30 0.29 7.39 9.94
N TYR A 31 1.02 7.07 8.89
CA TYR A 31 2.23 6.27 8.89
C TYR A 31 3.31 7.03 8.12
N VAL A 32 4.57 6.82 8.50
CA VAL A 32 5.71 7.46 7.85
C VAL A 32 6.73 6.43 7.40
N ALA A 33 7.44 6.73 6.32
CA ALA A 33 8.61 5.98 5.91
C ALA A 33 9.76 6.95 5.65
N GLU A 34 10.83 6.82 6.44
CA GLU A 34 12.04 7.63 6.28
C GLU A 34 12.98 6.97 5.27
N HIS A 35 13.57 7.77 4.40
CA HIS A 35 14.58 7.33 3.44
C HIS A 35 15.45 8.51 2.99
N GLU A 36 16.38 8.26 2.07
CA GLU A 36 17.15 9.31 1.41
C GLU A 36 16.65 9.52 -0.03
N VAL A 37 16.68 10.76 -0.48
CA VAL A 37 16.55 11.16 -1.88
C VAL A 37 17.80 11.90 -2.30
N ILE A 38 18.13 11.87 -3.59
CA ILE A 38 19.25 12.66 -4.10
C ILE A 38 18.70 13.97 -4.68
N VAL A 39 19.22 15.12 -4.27
CA VAL A 39 18.79 16.44 -4.74
C VAL A 39 19.97 17.18 -5.36
N TYR A 40 19.74 17.84 -6.49
CA TYR A 40 20.75 18.69 -7.12
C TYR A 40 20.72 20.08 -6.47
N ASP A 41 21.83 20.51 -5.88
CA ASP A 41 21.92 21.81 -5.19
C ASP A 41 22.37 22.98 -6.09
N GLY A 42 22.60 22.70 -7.39
CA GLY A 42 23.17 23.64 -8.35
C GLY A 42 24.63 23.34 -8.71
N THR A 43 25.29 22.46 -7.96
CA THR A 43 26.66 22.00 -8.23
C THR A 43 26.77 20.48 -8.20
N ASP A 44 26.25 19.84 -7.16
CA ASP A 44 26.42 18.41 -6.90
C ASP A 44 25.07 17.73 -6.62
N TRP A 45 25.05 16.41 -6.78
CA TRP A 45 23.94 15.56 -6.38
C TRP A 45 24.17 15.09 -4.94
N THR A 46 23.37 15.59 -4.00
CA THR A 46 23.56 15.35 -2.57
C THR A 46 22.42 14.52 -1.98
N PRO A 47 22.70 13.53 -1.13
CA PRO A 47 21.68 12.84 -0.35
C PRO A 47 20.99 13.82 0.61
N GLN A 48 19.68 13.74 0.69
CA GLN A 48 18.83 14.51 1.58
C GLN A 48 17.84 13.57 2.26
N PRO A 49 17.59 13.73 3.57
CA PRO A 49 16.55 12.96 4.24
C PRO A 49 15.18 13.32 3.67
N ALA A 50 14.33 12.31 3.52
CA ALA A 50 12.96 12.44 3.08
C ALA A 50 12.04 11.58 3.95
N THR A 51 10.77 11.98 4.02
CA THR A 51 9.74 11.28 4.78
C THR A 51 8.49 11.17 3.94
N ASP A 52 8.20 9.95 3.49
CA ASP A 52 6.93 9.60 2.87
C ASP A 52 5.84 9.52 3.93
N GLN A 53 4.61 9.82 3.54
CA GLN A 53 3.46 9.81 4.43
C GLN A 53 2.30 9.02 3.81
N LEU A 54 1.62 8.23 4.64
CA LEU A 54 0.42 7.48 4.29
C LEU A 54 -0.65 7.69 5.37
N ALA A 55 -1.87 8.01 4.99
CA ALA A 55 -3.01 8.10 5.90
C ALA A 55 -4.06 7.10 5.48
N VAL A 56 -4.62 6.42 6.46
CA VAL A 56 -5.64 5.39 6.27
C VAL A 56 -6.80 5.66 7.22
N VAL A 57 -8.02 5.71 6.68
CA VAL A 57 -9.25 5.88 7.45
C VAL A 57 -10.30 4.86 6.99
N PRO A 58 -10.61 3.84 7.79
CA PRO A 58 -11.70 2.91 7.50
C PRO A 58 -13.07 3.60 7.41
N ARG A 59 -13.89 3.17 6.44
CA ARG A 59 -15.24 3.67 6.14
C ARG A 59 -16.19 2.51 5.84
N GLY A 60 -16.67 1.84 6.89
CA GLY A 60 -17.47 0.63 6.72
C GLY A 60 -16.62 -0.45 6.03
N ASP A 61 -16.99 -0.81 4.80
CA ASP A 61 -16.32 -1.86 4.02
C ASP A 61 -15.25 -1.31 3.05
N SER A 62 -14.88 -0.04 3.16
CA SER A 62 -13.83 0.60 2.35
C SER A 62 -12.77 1.28 3.20
N LEU A 63 -11.64 1.65 2.57
CA LEU A 63 -10.64 2.53 3.16
C LEU A 63 -10.55 3.83 2.37
N ASP A 64 -10.62 4.97 3.05
CA ASP A 64 -10.07 6.19 2.48
C ASP A 64 -8.56 6.19 2.71
N VAL A 65 -7.79 6.37 1.64
CA VAL A 65 -6.33 6.36 1.68
C VAL A 65 -5.79 7.59 0.97
N SER A 66 -4.74 8.18 1.52
CA SER A 66 -3.93 9.20 0.85
C SER A 66 -2.46 8.98 1.12
N PHE A 67 -1.59 9.34 0.17
CA PHE A 67 -0.15 9.36 0.38
C PHE A 67 0.50 10.61 -0.22
N VAL A 68 1.66 10.95 0.32
CA VAL A 68 2.64 11.87 -0.27
C VAL A 68 3.98 11.16 -0.27
N LEU A 69 4.60 11.04 -1.43
CA LEU A 69 5.89 10.37 -1.61
C LEU A 69 6.92 11.36 -2.14
N LEU A 70 8.14 11.28 -1.61
CA LEU A 70 9.26 12.11 -2.00
C LEU A 70 10.26 11.29 -2.79
N HIS A 71 10.71 11.83 -3.92
CA HIS A 71 11.70 11.20 -4.77
C HIS A 71 12.86 12.16 -5.09
N THR A 72 13.82 11.64 -5.84
CA THR A 72 14.99 12.37 -6.32
C THR A 72 14.60 13.73 -6.91
N ASN A 73 15.39 14.73 -6.58
CA ASN A 73 15.21 16.13 -6.95
C ASN A 73 13.90 16.73 -6.43
N ALA A 74 13.52 16.37 -5.19
CA ALA A 74 12.30 16.82 -4.52
C ALA A 74 11.04 16.60 -5.36
N HIS A 75 11.02 15.54 -6.17
CA HIS A 75 9.84 15.17 -6.94
C HIS A 75 8.80 14.59 -5.99
N ILE A 76 7.59 15.16 -5.99
CA ILE A 76 6.49 14.75 -5.11
C ILE A 76 5.49 13.93 -5.91
N CYS A 77 5.08 12.79 -5.38
CA CYS A 77 3.89 12.07 -5.82
C CYS A 77 2.78 12.18 -4.78
N GLU A 78 1.56 12.43 -5.22
CA GLU A 78 0.40 12.51 -4.34
C GLU A 78 -0.75 11.72 -4.92
N TRP A 79 -1.48 11.03 -4.06
CA TRP A 79 -2.70 10.34 -4.43
C TRP A 79 -3.66 10.30 -3.26
N HIS A 80 -4.95 10.37 -3.57
CA HIS A 80 -6.01 10.12 -2.62
C HIS A 80 -7.14 9.35 -3.30
N GLY A 81 -7.80 8.48 -2.55
CA GLY A 81 -8.93 7.74 -3.07
C GLY A 81 -9.58 6.82 -2.05
N THR A 82 -10.67 6.20 -2.48
CA THR A 82 -11.34 5.15 -1.70
C THR A 82 -10.97 3.80 -2.31
N MET A 83 -10.53 2.87 -1.47
CA MET A 83 -10.18 1.51 -1.82
C MET A 83 -11.24 0.53 -1.33
N GLY A 84 -11.66 -0.39 -2.19
CA GLY A 84 -12.51 -1.53 -1.84
C GLY A 84 -11.68 -2.79 -1.56
N ARG A 85 -12.26 -3.79 -0.90
CA ARG A 85 -11.58 -5.07 -0.63
C ARG A 85 -11.67 -5.99 -1.85
N GLU A 86 -10.52 -6.47 -2.34
CA GLU A 86 -10.42 -7.52 -3.37
C GLU A 86 -9.51 -8.64 -2.84
N GLY A 87 -10.11 -9.72 -2.35
CA GLY A 87 -9.36 -10.80 -1.69
C GLY A 87 -8.63 -10.31 -0.43
N ASP A 88 -7.30 -10.41 -0.43
CA ASP A 88 -6.44 -9.98 0.68
C ASP A 88 -5.90 -8.55 0.54
N GLU A 89 -6.24 -7.86 -0.54
CA GLU A 89 -5.78 -6.51 -0.84
C GLU A 89 -6.91 -5.49 -0.79
N TRP A 90 -6.53 -4.23 -0.56
CA TRP A 90 -7.39 -3.08 -0.81
C TRP A 90 -7.02 -2.47 -2.15
N VAL A 91 -7.99 -2.24 -3.01
CA VAL A 91 -7.77 -1.84 -4.40
C VAL A 91 -8.65 -0.63 -4.74
N SER A 92 -8.06 0.35 -5.43
CA SER A 92 -8.79 1.40 -6.13
C SER A 92 -8.43 1.33 -7.62
N ARG A 93 -9.46 1.37 -8.48
CA ARG A 93 -9.30 1.29 -9.94
C ARG A 93 -9.79 2.58 -10.57
N GLU A 94 -8.96 3.20 -11.39
CA GLU A 94 -9.29 4.39 -12.17
C GLU A 94 -8.90 4.17 -13.63
N VAL A 95 -9.81 4.50 -14.55
CA VAL A 95 -9.51 4.50 -15.99
C VAL A 95 -8.98 5.87 -16.39
N LEU A 96 -7.70 5.93 -16.71
CA LEU A 96 -6.97 7.13 -17.09
C LEU A 96 -6.84 7.19 -18.61
N GLU A 97 -7.86 7.70 -19.30
CA GLU A 97 -7.94 7.71 -20.77
C GLU A 97 -6.73 8.37 -21.46
N TYR A 98 -6.06 9.29 -20.77
CA TYR A 98 -4.86 9.97 -21.26
C TYR A 98 -3.57 9.12 -21.20
N VAL A 99 -3.61 7.93 -20.59
CA VAL A 99 -2.45 7.03 -20.40
C VAL A 99 -2.30 5.98 -21.53
N GLY A 100 -3.12 6.08 -22.59
CA GLY A 100 -2.96 5.29 -23.81
C GLY A 100 -3.55 3.86 -23.70
N GLU A 101 -2.86 2.87 -24.29
CA GLU A 101 -3.40 1.52 -24.55
C GLU A 101 -3.76 0.69 -23.31
N ARG A 102 -3.27 1.07 -22.11
CA ARG A 102 -3.65 0.46 -20.83
C ARG A 102 -3.99 1.55 -19.83
N PRO A 103 -5.22 2.07 -19.87
CA PRO A 103 -5.60 3.24 -19.09
C PRO A 103 -5.91 2.90 -17.63
N GLU A 104 -6.12 1.63 -17.28
CA GLU A 104 -6.50 1.29 -15.89
C GLU A 104 -5.30 1.40 -14.95
N CYS A 105 -5.34 2.39 -14.06
CA CYS A 105 -4.56 2.42 -12.84
C CYS A 105 -5.26 1.58 -11.77
N ALA A 106 -4.56 0.58 -11.24
CA ALA A 106 -5.00 -0.20 -10.09
C ALA A 106 -4.02 0.03 -8.94
N MET A 107 -4.39 0.96 -8.06
CA MET A 107 -3.67 1.26 -6.83
C MET A 107 -4.03 0.21 -5.79
N THR A 108 -3.03 -0.43 -5.18
CA THR A 108 -3.26 -1.42 -4.13
C THR A 108 -2.62 -1.02 -2.81
N LEU A 109 -3.23 -1.48 -1.72
CA LEU A 109 -2.67 -1.39 -0.38
C LEU A 109 -2.75 -2.79 0.25
N HIS A 110 -1.59 -3.41 0.42
CA HIS A 110 -1.45 -4.64 1.19
C HIS A 110 -1.26 -4.31 2.66
N VAL A 111 -2.06 -4.93 3.53
CA VAL A 111 -2.01 -4.72 4.98
C VAL A 111 -1.58 -6.01 5.65
N SER A 112 -0.42 -5.99 6.31
CA SER A 112 0.10 -7.10 7.09
C SER A 112 0.04 -6.81 8.61
N ALA A 113 0.53 -7.74 9.42
CA ALA A 113 0.66 -7.54 10.87
C ALA A 113 1.63 -6.40 11.21
N ASP A 114 2.65 -6.19 10.37
CA ASP A 114 3.79 -5.32 10.69
C ASP A 114 3.91 -4.11 9.75
N SER A 115 3.28 -4.16 8.57
CA SER A 115 3.45 -3.15 7.53
C SER A 115 2.19 -2.87 6.71
N LEU A 116 2.20 -1.71 6.06
CA LEU A 116 1.32 -1.33 4.98
C LEU A 116 2.19 -1.13 3.74
N THR A 117 1.83 -1.72 2.60
CA THR A 117 2.62 -1.60 1.37
C THR A 117 1.75 -1.15 0.20
N LEU A 118 2.18 -0.07 -0.47
CA LEU A 118 1.55 0.44 -1.69
C LEU A 118 1.96 -0.40 -2.89
N GLY A 119 1.04 -0.58 -3.83
CA GLY A 119 1.28 -1.23 -5.12
C GLY A 119 0.70 -0.45 -6.28
N ASP A 120 1.35 -0.57 -7.43
CA ASP A 120 0.90 0.00 -8.71
C ASP A 120 0.85 -1.11 -9.75
N ALA A 121 -0.26 -1.85 -9.76
CA ALA A 121 -0.41 -3.00 -10.63
C ALA A 121 -0.37 -2.55 -12.11
N GLY A 122 0.62 -3.06 -12.84
CA GLY A 122 0.84 -2.70 -14.24
C GLY A 122 1.61 -1.39 -14.47
N ALA A 123 2.09 -0.72 -13.40
CA ALA A 123 2.90 0.50 -13.48
C ALA A 123 2.19 1.65 -14.24
N VAL A 124 0.88 1.78 -14.01
CA VAL A 124 0.00 2.75 -14.69
C VAL A 124 -0.24 3.95 -13.78
N CYS A 125 -0.49 3.74 -12.48
CA CYS A 125 -0.76 4.82 -11.53
C CYS A 125 0.41 5.79 -11.42
N ARG A 126 1.66 5.30 -11.42
CA ARG A 126 2.85 6.15 -11.39
C ARG A 126 2.89 7.13 -12.56
N ARG A 127 2.32 6.79 -13.72
CA ARG A 127 2.36 7.67 -14.90
C ARG A 127 1.49 8.90 -14.70
N ALA A 128 0.37 8.74 -13.99
CA ALA A 128 -0.54 9.82 -13.65
C ALA A 128 -0.07 10.63 -12.44
N TYR A 129 0.29 9.96 -11.35
CA TYR A 129 0.50 10.64 -10.06
C TYR A 129 1.98 10.91 -9.74
N CYS A 130 2.91 10.23 -10.41
CA CYS A 130 4.36 10.42 -10.23
C CYS A 130 5.09 10.88 -11.50
N GLY A 131 4.46 10.83 -12.67
CA GLY A 131 5.16 10.97 -13.95
C GLY A 131 6.33 9.97 -14.11
N ALA A 132 7.37 10.38 -14.84
CA ALA A 132 8.51 9.52 -15.15
C ALA A 132 9.52 9.36 -13.99
N ARG A 133 9.45 10.23 -12.97
CA ARG A 133 10.51 10.41 -11.97
C ARG A 133 10.26 9.69 -10.64
N GLY A 134 9.07 9.14 -10.44
CA GLY A 134 8.70 8.45 -9.22
C GLY A 134 8.19 7.03 -9.46
N THR A 135 8.08 6.31 -8.35
CA THR A 135 7.56 4.94 -8.27
C THR A 135 6.66 4.84 -7.04
N ILE A 136 5.56 4.12 -7.16
CA ILE A 136 4.63 3.87 -6.04
C ILE A 136 4.79 2.43 -5.53
N ASP A 137 5.07 1.51 -6.46
CA ASP A 137 5.12 0.08 -6.20
C ASP A 137 6.18 -0.30 -5.14
N GLY A 138 5.73 -1.05 -4.13
CA GLY A 138 6.60 -1.61 -3.09
C GLY A 138 6.93 -0.66 -1.93
N ILE A 139 6.42 0.58 -1.93
CA ILE A 139 6.67 1.50 -0.82
C ILE A 139 5.97 1.01 0.44
N GLY A 140 6.75 0.77 1.49
CA GLY A 140 6.31 0.18 2.74
C GLY A 140 6.36 1.14 3.92
N PHE A 141 5.33 1.09 4.74
CA PHE A 141 5.18 1.85 5.97
C PHE A 141 5.06 0.88 7.16
N ALA A 142 5.98 0.97 8.12
CA ALA A 142 5.92 0.12 9.30
C ALA A 142 4.76 0.55 10.21
N ARG A 143 3.98 -0.40 10.72
CA ARG A 143 2.83 -0.11 11.61
C ARG A 143 3.25 0.51 12.93
N THR A 144 4.49 0.33 13.34
CA THR A 144 5.09 0.96 14.52
C THR A 144 5.25 2.48 14.40
N THR A 145 5.25 3.02 13.18
CA THR A 145 5.33 4.47 12.92
C THR A 145 3.98 5.18 13.05
N ARG A 146 2.91 4.41 13.30
CA ARG A 146 1.55 4.92 13.33
C ARG A 146 1.38 6.04 14.35
N THR A 147 0.78 7.15 13.91
CA THR A 147 0.17 8.15 14.79
C THR A 147 -1.35 8.15 14.64
N ALA A 148 -2.07 8.59 15.67
CA ALA A 148 -3.53 8.72 15.61
C ALA A 148 -4.00 9.93 14.79
N ASP A 149 -3.08 10.82 14.43
CA ASP A 149 -3.37 12.02 13.67
C ASP A 149 -3.58 11.66 12.19
N VAL A 150 -4.65 12.18 11.60
CA VAL A 150 -4.95 12.08 10.16
C VAL A 150 -5.19 13.46 9.54
N SER A 151 -4.86 14.53 10.27
CA SER A 151 -5.17 15.92 9.93
C SER A 151 -4.53 16.41 8.64
N TRP A 152 -3.38 15.85 8.24
CA TRP A 152 -2.74 16.23 6.98
C TRP A 152 -3.62 15.90 5.76
N ARG A 153 -4.53 14.93 5.88
CA ARG A 153 -5.53 14.60 4.85
C ARG A 153 -6.54 15.73 4.62
N ASP A 154 -6.81 16.54 5.65
CA ASP A 154 -7.78 17.64 5.58
C ASP A 154 -7.17 18.91 4.97
N GLY A 155 -5.84 19.02 4.90
CA GLY A 155 -5.13 20.12 4.23
C GLY A 155 -5.04 20.00 2.70
N LEU A 156 -5.45 18.86 2.13
CA LEU A 156 -5.42 18.57 0.68
C LEU A 156 -6.80 18.65 0.00
N ARG A 157 -7.83 19.17 0.70
CA ARG A 157 -9.20 19.34 0.19
C ARG A 157 -9.48 20.75 -0.28
#